data_AF-A0A7S2AV11-F1
#
_entry.id   AF-A0A7S2AV11-F1
#
_cell.length_a   1.000
_cell.length_b   1.000
_cell.length_c   1.000
_cell.angle_alpha   90.00
_cell.angle_beta   90.00
_cell.angle_gamma   90.00
#
_symmetry.space_group_name_H-M   'P 1'
#
loop_
_entity.id
_entity.type
_entity.pdbx_description
1 polymer ?
#
loop_
_entity_poly.entity_id
_entity_poly.type
_entity_poly.pdbx_seq_one_letter_code
_entity_poly.pdbx_strand_id
1 'polypeptide(L)'
;MLLKRTVLTGWPMRVHKKTATVRFMFHNAEDVRYFMPAELWSKGGGHRRGKIVEPLGTHGGMKVKFDGTIRQSDAVCVSLYKRQYPKDLEWSGYALGWLQDL
;
A
#
# COMPACT_ATOMS: atom_id res chain seq x y z
N MET A 1 17.14 -7.08 11.55
CA MET A 1 16.48 -7.29 10.24
C MET A 1 15.94 -5.96 9.73
N LEU A 2 16.55 -5.34 8.71
CA LEU A 2 16.05 -4.10 8.09
C LEU A 2 14.93 -4.37 7.07
N LEU A 3 13.79 -3.69 7.23
CA LEU A 3 12.63 -3.72 6.34
C LEU A 3 12.24 -2.27 6.01
N LYS A 4 11.97 -1.98 4.74
CA LYS A 4 11.36 -0.72 4.32
C LYS A 4 9.84 -0.91 4.21
N ARG A 5 9.07 -0.07 4.90
CA ARG A 5 7.61 0.00 4.79
C ARG A 5 7.21 0.96 3.67
N THR A 6 6.32 0.52 2.80
CA THR A 6 5.64 1.35 1.81
C THR A 6 4.13 1.27 2.07
N VAL A 7 3.45 2.42 2.07
CA VAL A 7 2.01 2.47 2.29
C VAL A 7 1.32 2.87 0.99
N LEU A 8 0.43 2.02 0.49
CA LEU A 8 -0.47 2.34 -0.61
C LEU A 8 -1.76 2.90 -0.04
N THR A 9 -2.27 4.00 -0.60
CA THR A 9 -3.46 4.69 -0.10
C THR A 9 -4.56 4.75 -1.15
N GLY A 10 -5.80 4.58 -0.72
CA GLY A 10 -7.00 4.74 -1.53
C GLY A 10 -8.06 5.53 -0.80
N TRP A 11 -9.00 6.07 -1.57
CA TRP A 11 -10.06 6.92 -1.06
C TRP A 11 -11.42 6.22 -1.16
N PRO A 12 -12.20 6.17 -0.08
CA PRO A 12 -13.55 5.60 -0.08
C PRO A 12 -14.53 6.57 -0.74
N MET A 13 -15.04 6.19 -1.92
CA MET A 13 -16.01 7.00 -2.67
C MET A 13 -17.42 6.86 -2.09
N ARG A 14 -17.84 5.63 -1.82
CA ARG A 14 -19.17 5.31 -1.29
C ARG A 14 -19.05 4.36 -0.11
N VAL A 15 -19.68 4.69 1.01
CA VAL A 15 -19.70 3.85 2.21
C VAL A 15 -21.13 3.42 2.49
N HIS A 16 -21.33 2.13 2.75
CA HIS A 16 -22.61 1.57 3.18
C HIS A 16 -22.38 0.60 4.34
N LYS A 17 -22.84 0.97 5.54
CA LYS A 17 -22.64 0.20 6.77
C LYS A 17 -21.15 -0.16 6.93
N LYS A 18 -20.79 -1.44 6.83
CA LYS A 18 -19.41 -1.96 6.93
C LYS A 18 -18.69 -2.15 5.60
N THR A 19 -19.37 -1.87 4.49
CA THR A 19 -18.80 -2.02 3.13
C THR A 19 -18.49 -0.66 2.53
N ALA A 20 -17.42 -0.58 1.75
CA ALA A 20 -17.03 0.63 1.07
C ALA A 20 -16.48 0.34 -0.33
N THR A 21 -16.76 1.25 -1.25
CA THR A 21 -16.13 1.28 -2.58
C THR A 21 -14.93 2.20 -2.51
N VAL A 22 -13.74 1.64 -2.70
CA VAL A 22 -12.46 2.35 -2.65
C VAL A 22 -11.91 2.51 -4.07
N ARG A 23 -11.33 3.68 -4.35
CA ARG A 23 -10.67 4.00 -5.62
C ARG A 23 -9.29 4.65 -5.40
N PHE A 24 -8.53 4.78 -6.48
CA PHE A 24 -7.21 5.42 -6.54
C PHE A 24 -6.10 4.71 -5.76
N MET A 25 -6.35 3.50 -5.24
CA MET A 25 -5.29 2.65 -4.68
C MET A 25 -4.59 1.82 -5.76
N PHE A 26 -5.36 1.31 -6.71
CA PHE A 26 -4.91 0.53 -7.86
C PHE A 26 -5.55 1.09 -9.14
N HIS A 27 -4.94 0.81 -10.29
CA HIS A 27 -5.42 1.27 -11.58
C HIS A 27 -5.97 0.14 -12.46
N ASN A 28 -5.61 -1.12 -12.18
CA ASN A 28 -6.07 -2.30 -12.90
C ASN A 28 -6.83 -3.25 -11.99
N ALA A 29 -7.79 -4.00 -12.54
CA ALA A 29 -8.54 -5.03 -11.80
C ALA A 29 -7.66 -6.24 -11.39
N GLU A 30 -6.62 -6.53 -12.16
CA GLU A 30 -5.67 -7.61 -11.87
C GLU A 30 -4.86 -7.34 -10.60
N ASP A 31 -4.40 -6.10 -10.42
CA ASP A 31 -3.69 -5.68 -9.20
C ASP A 31 -4.57 -5.87 -7.97
N VAL A 32 -5.86 -5.49 -8.06
CA VAL A 32 -6.82 -5.67 -6.95
C VAL A 32 -6.97 -7.15 -6.59
N ARG A 33 -7.01 -8.05 -7.58
CA ARG A 33 -7.09 -9.50 -7.34
C ARG A 33 -5.81 -10.03 -6.72
N TYR A 34 -4.65 -9.58 -7.19
CA TYR A 34 -3.35 -9.95 -6.66
C TYR A 34 -3.21 -9.57 -5.18
N PHE A 35 -3.64 -8.36 -4.81
CA PHE A 35 -3.59 -7.85 -3.43
C PHE A 35 -4.83 -8.20 -2.58
N MET A 36 -5.75 -9.03 -3.08
CA MET A 36 -6.95 -9.44 -2.34
C MET A 36 -6.67 -10.07 -0.97
N PRO A 37 -5.61 -10.90 -0.79
CA PRO A 37 -5.26 -11.46 0.53
C PRO A 37 -4.70 -10.43 1.53
N ALA A 38 -4.31 -9.23 1.08
CA ALA A 38 -3.71 -8.22 1.94
C ALA A 38 -4.74 -7.62 2.91
N GLU A 39 -4.33 -7.39 4.15
CA GLU A 39 -5.14 -6.70 5.14
C GLU A 39 -5.07 -5.18 4.93
N LEU A 40 -6.25 -4.57 4.85
CA LEU A 40 -6.42 -3.12 4.74
C LEU A 40 -6.65 -2.53 6.12
N TRP A 41 -6.20 -1.29 6.32
CA TRP A 41 -6.50 -0.53 7.52
C TRP A 41 -6.90 0.91 7.17
N SER A 42 -7.75 1.52 8.00
CA SER A 42 -8.11 2.94 7.87
C SER A 42 -7.19 3.81 8.72
N LYS A 43 -6.72 4.91 8.14
CA LYS A 43 -5.96 5.95 8.84
C LYS A 43 -6.86 6.81 9.75
N GLY A 44 -8.16 6.85 9.48
CA GLY A 44 -9.14 7.57 10.30
C GLY A 44 -9.19 7.05 11.74
N GLY A 45 -9.60 7.91 12.68
CA GLY A 45 -9.42 7.79 14.14
C GLY A 45 -9.98 6.57 14.88
N GLY A 46 -10.28 5.47 14.20
CA GLY A 46 -10.67 4.19 14.80
C GLY A 46 -9.91 2.97 14.29
N HIS A 47 -8.78 3.13 13.57
CA HIS A 47 -7.91 2.04 13.06
C HIS A 47 -8.68 0.78 12.62
N ARG A 48 -9.66 0.98 11.74
CA ARG A 48 -10.55 -0.07 11.24
C ARG A 48 -9.79 -1.02 10.34
N ARG A 49 -10.00 -2.32 10.50
CA ARG A 49 -9.37 -3.37 9.67
C ARG A 49 -10.37 -3.89 8.65
N GLY A 50 -9.90 -4.20 7.45
CA GLY A 50 -10.76 -4.65 6.36
C GLY A 50 -10.06 -5.54 5.36
N LYS A 51 -10.86 -6.16 4.50
CA LYS A 51 -10.40 -7.02 3.41
C LYS A 51 -11.09 -6.65 2.11
N ILE A 52 -10.37 -6.84 1.00
CA ILE A 52 -10.93 -6.70 -0.34
C ILE A 52 -11.89 -7.88 -0.58
N VAL A 53 -13.09 -7.58 -1.07
CA VAL A 53 -14.12 -8.57 -1.39
C VAL A 53 -14.08 -8.90 -2.88
N GLU A 54 -14.12 -7.86 -3.73
CA GLU A 54 -14.17 -8.02 -5.18
C GLU A 54 -13.63 -6.76 -5.88
N PRO A 55 -13.00 -6.90 -7.06
CA PRO A 55 -12.73 -5.76 -7.94
C PRO A 55 -14.02 -5.22 -8.54
N LEU A 56 -14.07 -3.92 -8.80
CA LEU A 56 -15.20 -3.20 -9.38
C LEU A 56 -14.76 -2.49 -10.68
N GLY A 57 -15.23 -3.00 -11.82
CA GLY A 57 -14.91 -2.45 -13.15
C GLY A 57 -13.47 -2.75 -13.58
N THR A 58 -12.96 -1.94 -14.51
CA THR A 58 -11.63 -2.11 -15.13
C THR A 58 -10.54 -1.24 -14.49
N HIS A 59 -10.91 -0.07 -13.96
CA HIS A 59 -9.99 0.97 -13.47
C HIS A 59 -9.51 0.78 -12.01
N GLY A 60 -9.32 -0.46 -11.56
CA GLY A 60 -8.79 -0.75 -10.22
C GLY A 60 -9.69 -0.31 -9.05
N GLY A 61 -10.97 -0.06 -9.30
CA GLY A 61 -11.96 0.10 -8.25
C GLY A 61 -12.11 -1.19 -7.47
N MET A 62 -12.39 -1.10 -6.17
CA MET A 62 -12.57 -2.30 -5.34
C MET A 62 -13.65 -2.12 -4.29
N LYS A 63 -14.33 -3.22 -3.97
CA LYS A 63 -15.25 -3.30 -2.84
C LYS A 63 -14.52 -3.89 -1.65
N VAL A 64 -14.59 -3.21 -0.52
CA VAL A 64 -13.92 -3.56 0.72
C VAL A 64 -14.94 -3.75 1.82
N LYS A 65 -14.71 -4.73 2.69
CA LYS A 65 -15.49 -4.94 3.91
C LYS A 65 -14.60 -4.68 5.12
N PHE A 66 -15.04 -3.79 5.99
CA PHE A 66 -14.38 -3.46 7.25
C PHE A 66 -15.10 -4.12 8.44
N ASP A 67 -14.43 -4.14 9.59
CA ASP A 67 -14.98 -4.54 10.88
C ASP A 67 -16.12 -3.61 11.37
N GLY A 68 -16.01 -2.31 11.07
CA GLY A 68 -16.97 -1.26 11.38
C GLY A 68 -17.22 -0.28 10.24
N THR A 69 -18.04 0.74 10.51
CA THR A 69 -18.29 1.82 9.55
C THR A 69 -17.07 2.74 9.47
N ILE A 70 -16.64 3.05 8.24
CA ILE A 70 -15.58 4.03 7.96
C ILE A 70 -16.18 5.37 7.54
N ARG A 71 -15.45 6.47 7.68
CA ARG A 71 -15.88 7.77 7.15
C ARG A 71 -15.41 7.93 5.70
N GLN A 72 -16.15 8.72 4.91
CA GLN A 72 -15.71 9.07 3.55
C GLN A 72 -14.45 9.95 3.53
N SER A 73 -14.21 10.70 4.61
CA SER A 73 -12.98 11.50 4.80
C SER A 73 -11.75 10.66 5.15
N ASP A 74 -11.93 9.36 5.46
CA ASP A 74 -10.82 8.51 5.86
C ASP A 74 -10.01 8.04 4.65
N ALA A 75 -8.72 7.82 4.85
CA ALA A 75 -7.87 7.14 3.87
C ALA A 75 -7.77 5.65 4.21
N VAL A 76 -7.97 4.80 3.21
CA VAL A 76 -7.75 3.34 3.31
C VAL A 76 -6.32 3.04 2.90
N CYS A 77 -5.65 2.16 3.62
CA CYS A 77 -4.21 1.91 3.46
C CYS A 77 -3.89 0.41 3.44
N VAL A 78 -2.89 0.04 2.63
CA VAL A 78 -2.16 -1.25 2.72
C VAL A 78 -0.73 -0.96 3.12
N SER A 79 -0.16 -1.75 4.02
CA SER A 79 1.27 -1.68 4.35
C SER A 79 2.02 -2.85 3.75
N LEU A 80 2.95 -2.53 2.84
CA LEU A 80 3.85 -3.47 2.19
C LEU A 80 5.25 -3.34 2.78
N TYR A 81 5.97 -4.44 2.89
CA TYR A 81 7.32 -4.47 3.44
C TYR A 81 8.28 -5.08 2.42
N LYS A 82 9.38 -4.39 2.15
CA LYS A 82 10.49 -4.90 1.32
C LYS A 82 11.72 -5.12 2.19
N ARG A 83 12.38 -6.27 2.03
CA ARG A 83 13.69 -6.54 2.62
C ARG A 83 14.73 -5.55 2.08
N GLN A 84 15.41 -4.86 2.99
CA GLN A 84 16.59 -4.08 2.63
C GLN A 84 17.87 -4.81 3.03
N TYR A 85 18.77 -4.88 2.06
CA TYR A 85 20.16 -5.26 2.27
C TYR A 85 20.97 -3.97 2.49
N PRO A 86 21.96 -4.00 3.40
CA PRO A 86 22.95 -2.93 3.48
C PRO A 86 23.52 -2.67 2.08
N LYS A 87 23.80 -1.42 1.77
CA LYS A 87 24.63 -1.14 0.59
C LYS A 87 26.04 -1.60 0.95
N ASP A 88 26.65 -2.44 0.12
CA ASP A 88 28.04 -2.81 0.28
C ASP A 88 28.91 -1.53 0.26
N LEU A 89 29.80 -1.40 1.24
CA LEU A 89 30.65 -0.22 1.45
C LEU A 89 31.65 0.01 0.30
N GLU A 90 31.85 -0.96 -0.60
CA GLU A 90 32.89 -0.94 -1.63
C GLU A 90 32.47 -0.29 -2.97
N TRP A 91 31.17 -0.02 -3.19
CA TRP A 91 30.67 0.50 -4.48
C TRP A 91 30.08 1.91 -4.42
N SER A 92 30.35 2.68 -3.35
CA SER A 92 30.21 4.13 -3.43
C SER A 92 31.49 4.65 -4.09
N GLY A 93 31.41 5.15 -5.31
CA GLY A 93 32.53 5.50 -6.21
C GLY A 93 33.50 6.60 -5.71
N TYR A 94 34.12 6.39 -4.55
CA TYR A 94 35.09 7.29 -3.92
C TYR A 94 36.36 6.56 -3.42
N ALA A 95 36.59 5.30 -3.79
CA ALA A 95 37.78 4.54 -3.36
C ALA A 95 38.91 4.42 -4.41
N LEU A 96 38.72 4.90 -5.65
CA LEU A 96 39.73 4.82 -6.71
C LEU A 96 40.09 6.17 -7.36
N GLY A 97 39.64 7.29 -6.79
CA GLY A 97 40.04 8.63 -7.26
C GLY A 97 41.42 9.10 -6.76
N TRP A 98 42.00 8.43 -5.76
CA TRP A 98 43.26 8.85 -5.10
C TRP A 98 44.49 8.03 -5.53
N LEU A 99 44.31 7.03 -6.41
CA LEU A 99 45.39 6.17 -6.92
C LEU A 99 45.66 6.37 -8.42
N GLN A 100 45.04 7.38 -9.03
CA GLN A 100 45.23 7.71 -10.45
C GLN A 100 46.15 8.93 -10.67
N ASP A 101 46.54 9.62 -9.60
CA ASP A 101 47.44 10.80 -9.60
C ASP A 101 48.83 10.50 -8.99
N LEU A 102 49.28 9.24 -9.02
CA LEU A 102 50.66 8.83 -8.68
C LEU A 102 51.37 8.17 -9.86
#